data_AF-A0A9R0BJH7-F1
#
_entry.id   AF-A0A9R0BJH7-F1
#
_cell.length_a   1.000
_cell.length_b   1.000
_cell.length_c   1.000
_cell.angle_alpha   90.00
_cell.angle_beta   90.00
_cell.angle_gamma   90.00
#
_symmetry.space_group_name_H-M   'P 1'
#
loop_
_entity.id
_entity.type
_entity.pdbx_description
1 polymer ?
#
loop_
_entity_poly.entity_id
_entity_poly.type
_entity_poly.pdbx_seq_one_letter_code
_entity_poly.pdbx_strand_id
1 'polypeptide(L)'
;MFKIFLFSSEQFVSLFIFGLFLYYCPKLTKNILPYSYTVEKIICTLLVIIMALEQLLLISSGNYSTLNSLPIGINYICIYLCIAILIFKQYHLFNIFFSWSLVCSVGELIFSKNLGYEFPSLIYFIFIFSKCLIIYADIYMVDVRKFRVNRYALRDNLAICFIYFSFIFLLNTFTNSQYYYGFLSHSTTAIFTFIFVTSIMYIPALLFNRDTFILEKKKKSK
;
A
#
# COMPACT_ATOMS: atom_id res chain seq x y z
N MET A 1 -1.33 -30.60 -20.79
CA MET A 1 -0.04 -29.96 -20.44
C MET A 1 -0.32 -28.87 -19.41
N PHE A 2 -0.19 -29.20 -18.12
CA PHE A 2 -0.50 -28.28 -17.02
C PHE A 2 0.51 -27.12 -17.02
N LYS A 3 0.06 -25.89 -17.31
CA LYS A 3 0.86 -24.69 -17.04
C LYS A 3 0.92 -24.53 -15.51
N ILE A 4 1.96 -25.10 -14.90
CA ILE A 4 2.25 -25.05 -13.45
C ILE A 4 2.77 -23.66 -13.03
N PHE A 5 3.09 -22.78 -13.97
CA PHE A 5 3.47 -21.40 -13.66
C PHE A 5 2.23 -20.53 -13.46
N LEU A 6 1.83 -20.35 -12.20
CA LEU A 6 0.88 -19.32 -11.75
C LEU A 6 1.39 -17.90 -12.03
N PHE A 7 2.70 -17.73 -12.21
CA PHE A 7 3.38 -16.44 -12.40
C PHE A 7 4.11 -16.36 -13.76
N SER A 8 4.10 -15.19 -14.38
CA SER A 8 4.96 -14.89 -15.53
C SER A 8 6.44 -14.76 -15.09
N SER A 9 7.37 -14.94 -16.02
CA SER A 9 8.81 -14.74 -15.76
C SER A 9 9.11 -13.33 -15.24
N GLU A 10 8.41 -12.33 -15.78
CA GLU A 10 8.54 -10.92 -15.39
C GLU A 10 8.08 -10.66 -13.95
N GLN A 11 6.98 -11.28 -13.53
CA GLN A 11 6.49 -11.21 -12.15
C GLN A 11 7.49 -11.82 -11.19
N PHE A 12 8.11 -12.96 -11.54
CA PHE A 12 9.11 -13.59 -10.69
C PHE A 12 10.33 -12.69 -10.48
N VAL A 13 10.81 -12.02 -11.54
CA VAL A 13 11.91 -11.04 -11.44
C VAL A 13 11.49 -9.86 -10.56
N SER A 14 10.27 -9.33 -10.72
CA SER A 14 9.79 -8.22 -9.90
C SER A 14 9.69 -8.59 -8.41
N LEU A 15 9.17 -9.77 -8.10
CA LEU A 15 9.06 -10.29 -6.74
C LEU A 15 10.44 -10.56 -6.14
N PHE A 16 11.40 -11.02 -6.94
CA PHE A 16 12.78 -11.20 -6.50
C PHE A 16 13.46 -9.87 -6.13
N ILE A 17 13.35 -8.86 -7.00
CA ILE A 17 13.88 -7.50 -6.75
C ILE A 17 13.23 -6.92 -5.49
N PHE A 18 11.91 -7.05 -5.38
CA PHE A 18 11.15 -6.57 -4.25
C PHE A 18 11.49 -7.31 -2.94
N GLY A 19 11.69 -8.63 -3.00
CA GLY A 19 12.11 -9.44 -1.86
C GLY A 19 13.51 -9.08 -1.36
N LEU A 20 14.45 -8.85 -2.29
CA LEU A 20 15.77 -8.30 -1.94
C LEU A 20 15.62 -6.92 -1.27
N PHE A 21 14.79 -6.05 -1.83
CA PHE A 21 14.53 -4.73 -1.25
C PHE A 21 14.02 -4.82 0.19
N LEU A 22 13.03 -5.68 0.46
CA LEU A 22 12.51 -5.91 1.82
C LEU A 22 13.59 -6.39 2.79
N TYR A 23 14.51 -7.23 2.34
CA TYR A 23 15.61 -7.72 3.17
C TYR A 23 16.61 -6.60 3.55
N TYR A 24 16.88 -5.66 2.64
CA TYR A 24 17.80 -4.54 2.89
C TYR A 24 17.12 -3.35 3.60
N CYS A 25 15.81 -3.18 3.45
CA CYS A 25 15.08 -2.01 3.95
C CYS A 25 15.28 -1.72 5.46
N PRO A 26 15.18 -2.71 6.38
CA PRO A 26 15.42 -2.46 7.81
C PRO A 26 16.86 -2.07 8.15
N LYS A 27 17.83 -2.37 7.27
CA LYS A 27 19.22 -1.93 7.45
C LYS A 27 19.37 -0.46 7.05
N LEU A 28 18.64 -0.03 6.02
CA LEU A 28 18.63 1.35 5.54
C LEU A 28 18.02 2.32 6.56
N THR A 29 17.07 1.89 7.37
CA THR A 29 16.41 2.74 8.38
C THR A 29 17.25 2.96 9.66
N LYS A 30 18.36 2.23 9.83
CA LYS A 30 19.24 2.39 10.99
C LYS A 30 19.92 3.75 10.97
N ASN A 31 19.95 4.42 12.12
CA ASN A 31 20.63 5.71 12.35
C ASN A 31 20.07 6.91 11.56
N ILE A 32 18.86 6.82 11.00
CA ILE A 32 18.23 7.95 10.26
C ILE A 32 17.61 9.00 11.19
N LEU A 33 17.41 8.68 12.48
CA LEU A 33 16.72 9.53 13.46
C LEU A 33 17.14 11.03 13.47
N PRO A 34 18.44 11.41 13.42
CA PRO A 34 18.85 12.83 13.39
C PRO A 34 18.39 13.58 12.12
N TYR A 35 18.20 12.86 11.00
CA TYR A 35 17.79 13.42 9.71
C TYR A 35 16.32 13.14 9.39
N SER A 36 15.49 12.89 10.42
CA SER A 36 14.09 12.48 10.22
C SER A 36 13.32 13.45 9.31
N TYR A 37 13.40 14.76 9.57
CA TYR A 37 12.66 15.76 8.79
C TYR A 37 13.08 15.84 7.31
N THR A 38 14.38 15.69 7.00
CA THR A 38 14.86 15.72 5.61
C THR A 38 14.45 14.45 4.87
N VAL A 39 14.52 13.29 5.53
CA VAL A 39 14.07 12.01 4.94
C VAL A 39 12.57 12.02 4.65
N GLU A 40 11.74 12.56 5.55
CA GLU A 40 10.29 12.67 5.31
C GLU A 40 9.99 13.52 4.07
N LYS A 41 10.68 14.65 3.91
CA LYS A 41 10.55 15.49 2.72
C LYS A 41 10.96 14.74 1.45
N ILE A 42 12.08 14.02 1.49
CA ILE A 42 12.58 13.24 0.34
C ILE A 42 11.57 12.15 -0.05
N ILE A 43 11.00 11.43 0.92
CA ILE A 43 9.97 10.41 0.65
C ILE A 43 8.75 11.08 0.01
N CYS A 44 8.27 12.19 0.56
CA CYS A 44 7.11 12.89 0.00
C CYS A 44 7.38 13.41 -1.42
N THR A 45 8.54 14.02 -1.67
CA THR A 45 8.89 14.54 -3.00
C THR A 45 9.02 13.41 -4.01
N LEU A 46 9.68 12.30 -3.64
CA LEU A 46 9.79 11.12 -4.51
C LEU A 46 8.43 10.53 -4.85
N LEU A 47 7.51 10.42 -3.87
CA LEU A 47 6.15 9.94 -4.11
C LEU A 47 5.39 10.82 -5.12
N VAL A 48 5.47 12.15 -4.97
CA VAL A 48 4.83 13.09 -5.90
C VAL A 48 5.46 13.00 -7.29
N ILE A 49 6.79 12.89 -7.38
CA ILE A 49 7.49 12.74 -8.66
C ILE A 49 7.10 11.43 -9.36
N ILE A 50 7.03 10.31 -8.62
CA ILE A 50 6.60 9.01 -9.16
C ILE A 50 5.19 9.12 -9.73
N MET A 51 4.25 9.69 -8.98
CA MET A 51 2.88 9.89 -9.45
C MET A 51 2.82 10.75 -10.71
N ALA A 52 3.57 11.86 -10.75
CA ALA A 52 3.61 12.74 -11.91
C ALA A 52 4.22 12.03 -13.14
N LEU A 53 5.30 11.27 -12.96
CA LEU A 53 5.94 10.52 -14.03
C LEU A 53 5.02 9.42 -14.57
N GLU A 54 4.32 8.69 -13.71
CA GLU A 54 3.37 7.65 -14.14
C GLU A 54 2.26 8.25 -15.01
N GLN A 55 1.70 9.39 -14.60
CA GLN A 55 0.66 10.09 -15.37
C GLN A 55 1.20 10.68 -16.69
N LEU A 56 2.42 11.23 -16.69
CA LEU A 56 3.07 11.72 -17.91
C LEU A 56 3.31 10.60 -18.93
N LEU A 57 3.70 9.41 -18.47
CA LEU A 57 3.93 8.25 -19.34
C LEU A 57 2.63 7.66 -19.88
N LEU A 58 1.54 7.69 -19.11
CA LEU A 58 0.21 7.34 -19.59
C LEU A 58 -0.26 8.29 -20.69
N ILE A 59 0.03 9.59 -20.55
CA ILE A 59 -0.28 10.60 -21.58
C ILE A 59 0.59 10.40 -22.82
N SER A 60 1.89 10.19 -22.66
CA SER A 60 2.80 10.03 -23.80
C SER A 60 2.57 8.74 -24.59
N SER A 61 2.10 7.67 -23.94
CA SER A 61 1.72 6.42 -24.59
C SER A 61 0.35 6.49 -25.30
N GLY A 62 -0.37 7.61 -25.22
CA GLY A 62 -1.70 7.77 -25.82
C GLY A 62 -2.80 6.96 -25.14
N ASN A 63 -2.49 6.28 -24.02
CA ASN A 63 -3.42 5.44 -23.27
C ASN A 63 -4.19 6.21 -22.18
N TYR A 64 -3.97 7.52 -22.08
CA TYR A 64 -4.67 8.35 -21.11
C TYR A 64 -6.13 8.52 -21.51
N SER A 65 -7.03 8.08 -20.64
CA SER A 65 -8.46 8.34 -20.73
C SER A 65 -8.96 8.73 -19.36
N THR A 66 -9.64 9.87 -19.26
CA THR A 66 -10.14 10.38 -17.98
C THR A 66 -10.96 9.34 -17.23
N LEU A 67 -11.69 8.49 -17.95
CA LEU A 67 -12.51 7.41 -17.40
C LEU A 67 -11.71 6.26 -16.76
N ASN A 68 -10.42 6.06 -17.08
CA ASN A 68 -9.68 4.89 -16.61
C ASN A 68 -8.34 5.24 -15.92
N SER A 69 -7.75 6.40 -16.22
CA SER A 69 -6.37 6.74 -15.81
C SER A 69 -6.28 7.76 -14.68
N LEU A 70 -7.41 8.25 -14.13
CA LEU A 70 -7.36 9.16 -12.99
C LEU A 70 -6.63 8.52 -11.79
N PRO A 71 -5.81 9.29 -11.04
CA PRO A 71 -5.00 8.81 -9.93
C PRO A 71 -5.84 8.58 -8.67
N ILE A 72 -6.81 7.67 -8.77
CA ILE A 72 -7.82 7.36 -7.74
C ILE A 72 -7.68 5.90 -7.25
N GLY A 73 -6.92 5.06 -7.95
CA GLY A 73 -6.69 3.67 -7.55
C GLY A 73 -6.03 3.51 -6.17
N ILE A 74 -6.08 2.30 -5.62
CA ILE A 74 -5.60 1.99 -4.25
C ILE A 74 -4.16 2.46 -4.03
N ASN A 75 -3.27 2.26 -5.01
CA ASN A 75 -1.89 2.71 -4.93
C ASN A 75 -1.81 4.22 -4.67
N TYR A 76 -2.52 5.03 -5.46
CA TYR A 76 -2.54 6.48 -5.33
C TYR A 76 -3.10 6.93 -3.98
N ILE A 77 -4.12 6.25 -3.47
CA ILE A 77 -4.66 6.54 -2.14
C ILE A 77 -3.67 6.21 -1.04
N CYS A 78 -2.92 5.11 -1.16
CA CYS A 78 -1.82 4.82 -0.23
C CYS A 78 -0.77 5.92 -0.27
N ILE A 79 -0.45 6.46 -1.45
CA ILE A 79 0.49 7.57 -1.60
C ILE A 79 -0.05 8.85 -0.94
N TYR A 80 -1.32 9.21 -1.18
CA TYR A 80 -1.95 10.37 -0.54
C TYR A 80 -1.99 10.24 0.98
N LEU A 81 -2.35 9.05 1.49
CA LEU A 81 -2.32 8.76 2.92
C LEU A 81 -0.89 8.89 3.49
N CYS A 82 0.11 8.35 2.80
CA CYS A 82 1.51 8.46 3.21
C CYS A 82 1.93 9.92 3.33
N ILE A 83 1.67 10.74 2.31
CA ILE A 83 2.01 12.16 2.29
C ILE A 83 1.27 12.89 3.43
N ALA A 84 -0.03 12.63 3.61
CA ALA A 84 -0.82 13.23 4.68
C ALA A 84 -0.28 12.87 6.07
N ILE A 85 0.12 11.61 6.30
CA ILE A 85 0.68 11.16 7.57
C ILE A 85 2.03 11.84 7.84
N LEU A 86 2.92 11.91 6.84
CA LEU A 86 4.24 12.53 7.01
C LEU A 86 4.16 14.04 7.27
N ILE A 87 3.21 14.74 6.64
CA ILE A 87 3.01 16.18 6.84
C ILE A 87 2.30 16.49 8.17
N PHE A 88 1.13 15.86 8.40
CA PHE A 88 0.27 16.20 9.54
C PHE A 88 0.58 15.41 10.80
N LYS A 89 1.39 14.35 10.70
CA LYS A 89 1.75 13.45 11.82
C LYS A 89 0.52 12.87 12.54
N GLN A 90 -0.56 12.63 11.79
CA GLN A 90 -1.80 12.08 12.34
C GLN A 90 -1.71 10.56 12.49
N TYR A 91 -1.58 10.09 13.74
CA TYR A 91 -1.49 8.68 14.09
C TYR A 91 -2.73 7.85 13.74
N HIS A 92 -3.91 8.47 13.64
CA HIS A 92 -5.13 7.76 13.27
C HIS A 92 -5.09 7.26 11.82
N LEU A 93 -4.57 8.06 10.88
CA LEU A 93 -4.44 7.69 9.48
C LEU A 93 -3.42 6.56 9.27
N PHE A 94 -2.40 6.49 10.15
CA PHE A 94 -1.39 5.44 10.11
C PHE A 94 -2.00 4.04 10.28
N ASN A 95 -3.06 3.91 11.10
CA ASN A 95 -3.75 2.63 11.23
C ASN A 95 -4.19 2.11 9.86
N ILE A 96 -4.82 2.93 9.02
CA ILE A 96 -5.26 2.48 7.70
C ILE A 96 -4.07 2.25 6.78
N PHE A 97 -3.13 3.20 6.75
CA PHE A 97 -1.97 3.13 5.87
C PHE A 97 -1.12 1.89 6.10
N PHE A 98 -0.95 1.43 7.35
CA PHE A 98 -0.16 0.26 7.68
C PHE A 98 -0.63 -1.01 6.93
N SER A 99 -1.91 -1.39 7.04
CA SER A 99 -2.39 -2.56 6.30
C SER A 99 -2.50 -2.31 4.80
N TRP A 100 -2.91 -1.12 4.39
CA TRP A 100 -3.13 -0.82 2.97
C TRP A 100 -1.82 -0.81 2.19
N SER A 101 -0.76 -0.21 2.73
CA SER A 101 0.56 -0.12 2.10
C SER A 101 1.15 -1.51 1.82
N LEU A 102 1.06 -2.42 2.80
CA LEU A 102 1.52 -3.81 2.68
C LEU A 102 0.67 -4.61 1.69
N VAL A 103 -0.65 -4.59 1.85
CA VAL A 103 -1.55 -5.39 1.01
C VAL A 103 -1.57 -4.89 -0.43
N CYS A 104 -1.58 -3.57 -0.65
CA CYS A 104 -1.51 -2.99 -2.00
C CYS A 104 -0.17 -3.34 -2.67
N SER A 105 0.95 -3.11 -2.00
CA SER A 105 2.27 -3.30 -2.61
C SER A 105 2.58 -4.77 -2.89
N VAL A 106 2.35 -5.65 -1.91
CA VAL A 106 2.60 -7.09 -2.06
C VAL A 106 1.54 -7.73 -2.95
N GLY A 107 0.28 -7.41 -2.72
CA GLY A 107 -0.83 -8.03 -3.43
C GLY A 107 -0.87 -7.64 -4.91
N GLU A 108 -0.57 -6.39 -5.28
CA GLU A 108 -0.52 -6.02 -6.71
C GLU A 108 0.64 -6.72 -7.43
N LEU A 109 1.79 -6.93 -6.78
CA LEU A 109 2.89 -7.69 -7.39
C LEU A 109 2.56 -9.18 -7.57
N ILE A 110 1.77 -9.76 -6.66
CA ILE A 110 1.39 -11.19 -6.71
C ILE A 110 0.22 -11.42 -7.68
N PHE A 111 -0.83 -10.60 -7.61
CA PHE A 111 -2.08 -10.84 -8.31
C PHE A 111 -2.17 -10.17 -9.68
N SER A 112 -1.26 -9.26 -10.03
CA SER A 112 -1.29 -8.55 -11.32
C SER A 112 -0.91 -9.47 -12.46
N LYS A 113 -1.89 -10.18 -13.02
CA LYS A 113 -1.72 -11.19 -14.08
C LYS A 113 -1.16 -10.62 -15.39
N ASN A 114 -1.37 -9.33 -15.65
CA ASN A 114 -0.77 -8.61 -16.77
C ASN A 114 -0.84 -7.10 -16.49
N LEU A 115 0.32 -6.45 -16.34
CA LEU A 115 0.39 -5.01 -16.05
C LEU A 115 0.03 -4.14 -17.27
N GLY A 116 -0.15 -4.75 -18.45
CA GLY A 116 -0.35 -4.04 -19.72
C GLY A 116 0.94 -3.42 -20.27
N TYR A 117 2.07 -3.62 -19.57
CA TYR A 117 3.39 -3.14 -19.94
C TYR A 117 4.34 -4.33 -20.04
N GLU A 118 5.12 -4.37 -21.12
CA GLU A 118 6.15 -5.39 -21.32
C GLU A 118 7.36 -5.07 -20.44
N PHE A 119 8.01 -6.11 -19.91
CA PHE A 119 9.32 -5.97 -19.27
C PHE A 119 10.42 -6.02 -20.35
N PRO A 120 11.44 -5.14 -20.33
CA PRO A 120 11.72 -4.06 -19.37
C PRO A 120 11.31 -2.68 -19.91
N SER A 121 10.12 -2.19 -19.53
CA SER A 121 9.69 -0.81 -19.81
C SER A 121 9.91 0.12 -18.62
N LEU A 122 10.10 1.42 -18.90
CA LEU A 122 10.27 2.45 -17.87
C LEU A 122 9.07 2.50 -16.91
N ILE A 123 7.86 2.33 -17.45
CA ILE A 123 6.62 2.30 -16.66
C ILE A 123 6.64 1.13 -15.66
N TYR A 124 7.14 -0.04 -16.08
CA TYR A 124 7.28 -1.20 -15.21
C TYR A 124 8.26 -0.94 -14.04
N PHE A 125 9.37 -0.24 -14.30
CA PHE A 125 10.30 0.15 -13.24
C PHE A 125 9.69 1.16 -12.27
N ILE A 126 8.95 2.16 -12.76
CA ILE A 126 8.23 3.12 -11.91
C ILE A 126 7.18 2.40 -11.05
N PHE A 127 6.47 1.44 -11.63
CA PHE A 127 5.49 0.63 -10.91
C PHE A 127 6.13 -0.11 -9.72
N ILE A 128 7.23 -0.85 -9.94
CA ILE A 128 7.95 -1.52 -8.85
C ILE A 128 8.49 -0.51 -7.84
N PHE A 129 9.10 0.58 -8.32
CA PHE A 129 9.71 1.59 -7.46
C PHE A 129 8.69 2.26 -6.54
N SER A 130 7.47 2.52 -7.04
CA SER A 130 6.35 3.01 -6.24
C SER A 130 6.04 2.06 -5.07
N LYS A 131 6.01 0.74 -5.30
CA LYS A 131 5.73 -0.26 -4.26
C LYS A 131 6.83 -0.33 -3.21
N CYS A 132 8.08 -0.33 -3.65
CA CYS A 132 9.23 -0.29 -2.75
C CYS A 132 9.19 0.96 -1.87
N LEU A 133 8.85 2.13 -2.44
CA LEU A 133 8.88 3.38 -1.71
C LEU A 133 7.73 3.53 -0.70
N ILE A 134 6.55 3.01 -1.03
CA ILE A 134 5.41 2.93 -0.10
C ILE A 134 5.75 2.06 1.12
N ILE A 135 6.34 0.88 0.90
CA ILE A 135 6.73 0.01 2.01
C ILE A 135 7.91 0.58 2.79
N TYR A 136 8.86 1.23 2.11
CA TYR A 136 9.93 1.94 2.78
C TYR A 136 9.37 3.00 3.73
N ALA A 137 8.37 3.76 3.29
CA ALA A 137 7.71 4.76 4.12
C ALA A 137 7.01 4.12 5.34
N ASP A 138 6.35 2.96 5.16
CA ASP A 138 5.73 2.23 6.25
C ASP A 138 6.76 1.75 7.28
N ILE A 139 7.82 1.08 6.83
CA ILE A 139 8.92 0.62 7.70
C ILE A 139 9.59 1.82 8.39
N TYR A 140 9.78 2.94 7.69
CA TYR A 140 10.30 4.16 8.28
C TYR A 140 9.40 4.70 9.42
N MET A 141 8.08 4.73 9.21
CA MET A 141 7.12 5.17 10.24
C MET A 141 7.12 4.25 11.46
N VAL A 142 7.26 2.94 11.26
CA VAL A 142 7.32 1.95 12.35
C VAL A 142 8.65 2.00 13.08
N ASP A 143 9.79 1.95 12.37
CA ASP A 143 11.11 1.79 12.97
C ASP A 143 11.69 3.10 13.51
N VAL A 144 11.57 4.20 12.76
CA VAL A 144 12.19 5.48 13.10
C VAL A 144 11.23 6.33 13.93
N ARG A 145 9.98 6.49 13.47
CA ARG A 145 8.97 7.29 14.16
C ARG A 145 8.25 6.55 15.29
N LYS A 146 8.44 5.23 15.40
CA LYS A 146 7.82 4.37 16.45
C LYS A 146 6.30 4.45 16.46
N PHE A 147 5.69 4.62 15.28
CA PHE A 147 4.24 4.59 15.16
C PHE A 147 3.74 3.18 15.51
N ARG A 148 2.63 3.13 16.24
CA ARG A 148 2.02 1.88 16.69
C ARG A 148 0.59 1.83 16.23
N VAL A 149 0.18 0.64 15.80
CA VAL A 149 -1.19 0.35 15.42
C VAL A 149 -2.09 0.36 16.65
N ASN A 150 -3.20 1.10 16.57
CA ASN A 150 -4.17 1.21 17.65
C ASN A 150 -5.10 -0.02 17.72
N ARG A 151 -5.75 -0.24 18.87
CA ARG A 151 -6.76 -1.29 19.07
C ARG A 151 -8.00 -1.11 18.18
N TYR A 152 -8.31 0.13 17.81
CA TYR A 152 -9.44 0.45 16.90
C TYR A 152 -9.07 0.33 15.41
N ALA A 153 -7.83 -0.04 15.07
CA ALA A 153 -7.35 -0.09 13.69
C ALA A 153 -8.19 -0.99 12.78
N LEU A 154 -8.70 -2.12 13.29
CA LEU A 154 -9.55 -3.01 12.51
C LEU A 154 -10.87 -2.34 12.13
N ARG A 155 -11.50 -1.61 13.06
CA ARG A 155 -12.75 -0.89 12.81
C ARG A 155 -12.53 0.25 11.81
N ASP A 156 -11.47 1.02 12.01
CA ASP A 156 -11.15 2.17 11.16
C ASP A 156 -10.80 1.72 9.74
N ASN A 157 -10.04 0.61 9.60
CA ASN A 157 -9.73 -0.02 8.32
C ASN A 157 -11.00 -0.49 7.60
N LEU A 158 -11.89 -1.22 8.27
CA LEU A 158 -13.13 -1.70 7.66
C LEU A 158 -14.04 -0.55 7.21
N ALA A 159 -14.20 0.48 8.04
CA ALA A 159 -15.01 1.65 7.71
C ALA A 159 -14.48 2.36 6.46
N ILE A 160 -13.16 2.59 6.39
CA ILE A 160 -12.54 3.30 5.25
C ILE A 160 -12.52 2.43 4.00
N CYS A 161 -12.27 1.13 4.12
CA CYS A 161 -12.44 0.20 2.99
C CYS A 161 -13.85 0.31 2.42
N PHE A 162 -14.88 0.26 3.26
CA PHE A 162 -16.27 0.33 2.80
C PHE A 162 -16.56 1.64 2.08
N ILE A 163 -16.13 2.77 2.66
CA ILE A 163 -16.29 4.11 2.06
C ILE A 163 -15.59 4.17 0.70
N TYR A 164 -14.32 3.74 0.63
CA TYR A 164 -13.53 3.79 -0.60
C TYR A 164 -14.11 2.91 -1.71
N PHE A 165 -14.37 1.63 -1.41
CA PHE A 165 -14.87 0.72 -2.44
C PHE A 165 -16.29 1.06 -2.87
N SER A 166 -17.13 1.56 -1.95
CA SER A 166 -18.45 2.08 -2.32
C SER A 166 -18.32 3.28 -3.26
N PHE A 167 -17.39 4.20 -2.99
CA PHE A 167 -17.14 5.34 -3.86
C PHE A 167 -16.70 4.90 -5.27
N ILE A 168 -15.70 4.00 -5.39
CA ILE A 168 -15.24 3.51 -6.71
C ILE A 168 -16.33 2.73 -7.43
N PHE A 169 -17.10 1.92 -6.71
CA PHE A 169 -18.21 1.17 -7.30
C PHE A 169 -19.29 2.09 -7.86
N LEU A 170 -19.69 3.13 -7.11
CA LEU A 170 -20.64 4.13 -7.58
C LEU A 170 -20.09 4.89 -8.79
N LEU A 171 -18.81 5.26 -8.76
CA LEU A 171 -18.16 5.95 -9.86
C LEU A 171 -18.16 5.08 -11.13
N ASN A 172 -17.71 3.82 -11.04
CA ASN A 172 -17.75 2.87 -12.16
C ASN A 172 -19.14 2.61 -12.72
N THR A 173 -20.17 2.57 -11.87
CA THR A 173 -21.55 2.33 -12.31
C THR A 173 -22.20 3.57 -12.92
N PHE A 174 -21.93 4.78 -12.41
CA PHE A 174 -22.55 6.01 -12.94
C PHE A 174 -21.86 6.56 -14.19
N THR A 175 -20.52 6.51 -14.25
CA THR A 175 -19.77 7.09 -15.38
C THR A 175 -19.36 6.05 -16.42
N ASN A 176 -19.75 4.78 -16.25
CA ASN A 176 -19.27 3.64 -17.06
C ASN A 176 -17.73 3.60 -17.16
N SER A 177 -17.05 4.07 -16.12
CA SER A 177 -15.59 4.06 -16.03
C SER A 177 -15.06 2.67 -15.71
N GLN A 178 -13.80 2.41 -16.07
CA GLN A 178 -13.12 1.15 -15.76
C GLN A 178 -11.98 1.36 -14.76
N TYR A 179 -12.28 1.91 -13.59
CA TYR A 179 -11.29 1.93 -12.51
C TYR A 179 -11.13 0.55 -11.90
N TYR A 180 -9.89 0.22 -11.52
CA TYR A 180 -9.59 -1.00 -10.78
C TYR A 180 -10.15 -0.91 -9.36
N TYR A 181 -10.80 -1.98 -8.92
CA TYR A 181 -11.24 -2.07 -7.53
C TYR A 181 -10.04 -2.36 -6.63
N GLY A 182 -9.39 -3.50 -6.82
CA GLY A 182 -8.18 -3.87 -6.09
C GLY A 182 -7.33 -4.86 -6.87
N PHE A 183 -6.03 -4.90 -6.56
CA PHE A 183 -5.07 -5.79 -7.21
C PHE A 183 -5.07 -5.71 -8.75
N LEU A 184 -5.29 -4.51 -9.31
CA LEU A 184 -5.37 -4.28 -10.76
C LEU A 184 -6.46 -5.14 -11.44
N SER A 185 -7.56 -5.37 -10.74
CA SER A 185 -8.70 -6.14 -11.26
C SER A 185 -10.02 -5.38 -11.14
N HIS A 186 -10.92 -5.62 -12.09
CA HIS A 186 -12.25 -5.03 -12.14
C HIS A 186 -13.33 -5.93 -11.52
N SER A 187 -12.96 -7.07 -10.92
CA SER A 187 -13.93 -7.97 -10.31
C SER A 187 -14.31 -7.49 -8.92
N THR A 188 -15.60 -7.61 -8.58
CA THR A 188 -16.10 -7.33 -7.22
C THR A 188 -15.51 -8.29 -6.19
N THR A 189 -15.08 -9.48 -6.60
CA THR A 189 -14.33 -10.42 -5.76
C THR A 189 -13.04 -9.82 -5.21
N ALA A 190 -12.39 -8.92 -5.95
CA ALA A 190 -11.16 -8.28 -5.52
C ALA A 190 -11.36 -7.30 -4.36
N ILE A 191 -12.57 -6.71 -4.26
CA ILE A 191 -12.97 -5.87 -3.13
C ILE A 191 -12.96 -6.71 -1.86
N PHE A 192 -13.66 -7.85 -1.90
CA PHE A 192 -13.77 -8.75 -0.75
C PHE A 192 -12.42 -9.33 -0.35
N THR A 193 -11.59 -9.74 -1.31
CA THR A 193 -10.24 -10.24 -1.00
C THR A 193 -9.37 -9.16 -0.37
N PHE A 194 -9.40 -7.91 -0.88
CA PHE A 194 -8.64 -6.81 -0.29
C PHE A 194 -9.07 -6.51 1.14
N ILE A 195 -10.38 -6.42 1.40
CA ILE A 195 -10.94 -6.19 2.74
C ILE A 195 -10.54 -7.33 3.69
N PHE A 196 -10.63 -8.57 3.23
CA PHE A 196 -10.30 -9.74 4.04
C PHE A 196 -8.81 -9.77 4.40
N VAL A 197 -7.92 -9.59 3.42
CA VAL A 197 -6.47 -9.62 3.63
C VAL A 197 -6.02 -8.46 4.52
N THR A 198 -6.51 -7.24 4.29
CA THR A 198 -6.17 -6.09 5.17
C THR A 198 -6.65 -6.29 6.60
N SER A 199 -7.80 -6.93 6.81
CA SER A 199 -8.32 -7.21 8.15
C SER A 199 -7.52 -8.28 8.88
N ILE A 200 -7.06 -9.32 8.17
CA ILE A 200 -6.23 -10.40 8.73
C ILE A 200 -4.91 -9.86 9.28
N MET A 201 -4.33 -8.84 8.65
CA MET A 201 -3.07 -8.22 9.11
C MET A 201 -3.13 -7.70 10.55
N TYR A 202 -4.33 -7.40 11.07
CA TYR A 202 -4.50 -6.94 12.45
C TYR A 202 -4.70 -8.07 13.47
N ILE A 203 -4.96 -9.31 13.03
CA ILE A 203 -5.20 -10.46 13.92
C ILE A 203 -4.00 -10.72 14.85
N PRO A 204 -2.73 -10.74 14.38
CA PRO A 204 -1.59 -10.90 15.27
C PRO A 204 -1.52 -9.79 16.33
N ALA A 205 -1.72 -8.54 15.92
CA ALA A 205 -1.69 -7.40 16.83
C ALA A 205 -2.80 -7.43 17.90
N LEU A 206 -3.95 -8.03 17.58
CA LEU A 206 -5.07 -8.22 18.52
C LEU A 206 -4.85 -9.41 19.46
N LEU A 207 -4.26 -10.51 18.97
CA LEU A 207 -3.99 -11.72 19.77
C LEU A 207 -2.86 -11.51 20.77
N PHE A 208 -1.74 -10.90 20.35
CA PHE A 208 -0.57 -10.69 21.21
C PHE A 208 -0.72 -9.53 22.21
N ASN A 209 -1.73 -8.66 22.05
CA ASN A 209 -2.00 -7.59 23.03
C ASN A 209 -2.64 -8.08 24.34
N ARG A 210 -3.01 -9.37 24.45
CA ARG A 210 -3.63 -9.94 25.66
C ARG A 210 -2.66 -10.00 26.86
N ASP A 211 -1.36 -9.95 26.65
CA ASP A 211 -0.38 -10.03 27.76
C ASP A 211 -0.29 -8.74 28.59
N THR A 212 -0.83 -7.62 28.08
CA THR A 212 -0.95 -6.38 28.87
C THR A 212 -2.11 -6.43 29.88
N PHE A 213 -3.11 -7.29 29.67
CA PHE A 213 -4.29 -7.37 30.52
C PHE A 213 -4.05 -8.12 31.84
N ILE A 214 -3.09 -9.04 31.89
CA ILE A 214 -2.82 -9.84 33.10
C ILE A 214 -1.96 -9.05 34.10
N LEU A 215 -1.06 -8.19 33.62
CA LEU A 215 -0.16 -7.40 34.46
C LEU A 215 -0.82 -6.15 35.08
N GLU A 216 -1.78 -5.51 34.41
CA GLU A 216 -2.50 -4.37 34.99
C GLU A 216 -3.54 -4.79 36.03
N LYS A 217 -4.17 -5.96 35.86
CA LYS A 217 -5.17 -6.44 36.83
C LYS A 217 -4.55 -6.88 38.16
N LYS A 218 -3.27 -7.30 38.17
CA LYS A 218 -2.52 -7.61 39.40
C LYS A 218 -1.97 -6.38 40.13
N LYS A 219 -1.83 -5.22 39.47
CA LYS A 219 -1.30 -4.00 40.10
C LYS A 219 -2.36 -3.11 40.77
N LYS A 220 -3.66 -3.39 40.56
CA LYS A 220 -4.77 -2.64 41.18
C LYS A 220 -5.41 -3.31 42.41
N SER A 221 -4.82 -4.38 42.94
CA SER A 221 -5.20 -4.96 44.23
C SER A 221 -4.08 -4.75 45.25
N LYS A 222 -4.01 -3.54 45.80
CA LYS A 222 -3.41 -3.27 47.11
C LYS A 222 -4.39 -2.41 47.88
#